data_AF-A0A0R2XRL8-F1
#
_entry.id   AF-A0A0R2XRL8-F1
#
_cell.length_a   1.000
_cell.length_b   1.000
_cell.length_c   1.000
_cell.angle_alpha   90.00
_cell.angle_beta   90.00
_cell.angle_gamma   90.00
#
_symmetry.space_group_name_H-M   'P 1'
#
loop_
_entity.id
_entity.type
_entity.pdbx_description
1 polymer ?
#
loop_
_entity_poly.entity_id
_entity_poly.type
_entity_poly.pdbx_seq_one_letter_code
_entity_poly.pdbx_strand_id
1 'polypeptide(L)'
;MLNQLHSNILWGQRSNYLEVPTDCPQRDERLGWTGDTQVFIRTGCYNQDVSAFFTKWMVDLMDTQNKQGLFGNQAPVFHGHGAAAWACAGIISPWTIYKVYGDTRIIADNYDSMAHYMEACGKDGLGGRKAHTWGDWLAPSGRPPTALISAAYYAYTTSLMAEMAEAIGKTEDAAKYRKQFEAIRGYFQQTYVKPDGKIESELQTAYCMALSFDLLTDRQRDQAEAHLVERIKADNYHLSVGFLGMPLLLPTLTDMGRSDLAYRLIQNTTYPSWGYSIEQGATTIWERWNSYSKDDGFGDVRMNSFNHYSLGSCGEWMFRSMLGIDTDGVGFNKIIMKPELSEGITWAKGHYDSIHGRISSDWKIENKTFDWNITVPANTTATVYLPAKDAAQVTESGQPVPQVAGVKFLRMEKGRAVLEVGSGSYNFNSTIH
;
A
#
# COMPACT_ATOMS: atom_id res chain seq x y z
N MET A 1 -13.09 -17.56 0.81
CA MET A 1 -11.66 -17.37 1.10
C MET A 1 -11.32 -15.90 1.40
N LEU A 2 -11.58 -14.94 0.51
CA LEU A 2 -11.22 -13.52 0.73
C LEU A 2 -11.82 -12.90 2.01
N ASN A 3 -13.05 -13.25 2.39
CA ASN A 3 -13.62 -12.83 3.68
C ASN A 3 -12.83 -13.37 4.88
N GLN A 4 -12.31 -14.59 4.78
CA GLN A 4 -11.45 -15.19 5.81
C GLN A 4 -10.09 -14.48 5.85
N LEU A 5 -9.52 -14.15 4.69
CA LEU A 5 -8.30 -13.34 4.61
C LEU A 5 -8.48 -11.99 5.33
N HIS A 6 -9.55 -11.26 5.03
CA HIS A 6 -9.83 -9.99 5.71
C HIS A 6 -10.03 -10.18 7.23
N SER A 7 -10.73 -11.23 7.65
CA SER A 7 -10.85 -11.58 9.08
C SER A 7 -9.49 -11.83 9.73
N ASN A 8 -8.59 -12.58 9.07
CA ASN A 8 -7.25 -12.87 9.56
C ASN A 8 -6.40 -11.60 9.67
N ILE A 9 -6.53 -10.67 8.73
CA ILE A 9 -5.87 -9.36 8.76
C ILE A 9 -6.35 -8.56 9.97
N LEU A 10 -7.67 -8.48 10.18
CA LEU A 10 -8.27 -7.77 11.32
C LEU A 10 -7.81 -8.33 12.67
N TRP A 11 -7.82 -9.66 12.82
CA TRP A 11 -7.32 -10.30 14.03
C TRP A 11 -5.82 -10.10 14.22
N GLY A 12 -5.04 -10.18 13.14
CA GLY A 12 -3.60 -9.93 13.17
C GLY A 12 -3.24 -8.53 13.64
N GLN A 13 -3.96 -7.51 13.17
CA GLN A 13 -3.80 -6.14 13.65
C GLN A 13 -4.20 -6.00 15.12
N ARG A 14 -5.39 -6.47 15.50
CA ARG A 14 -5.90 -6.33 16.88
C ARG A 14 -5.00 -6.96 17.92
N SER A 15 -4.41 -8.11 17.61
CA SER A 15 -3.47 -8.78 18.52
C SER A 15 -2.17 -8.03 18.72
N ASN A 16 -1.78 -7.16 17.79
CA ASN A 16 -0.47 -6.52 17.77
C ASN A 16 -0.51 -5.01 17.99
N TYR A 17 -1.69 -4.39 18.05
CA TYR A 17 -1.82 -2.97 18.34
C TYR A 17 -2.06 -2.80 19.84
N LEU A 18 -1.02 -3.13 20.62
CA LEU A 18 -1.02 -3.13 22.09
C LEU A 18 0.09 -2.19 22.57
N GLU A 19 -0.26 -0.94 22.90
CA GLU A 19 0.67 0.15 23.29
C GLU A 19 1.64 0.62 22.18
N VAL A 20 2.17 -0.31 21.38
CA VAL A 20 3.02 -0.13 20.21
C VAL A 20 2.62 -1.15 19.14
N PRO A 21 2.90 -0.92 17.83
CA PRO A 21 2.60 -1.86 16.75
C PRO A 21 3.62 -3.02 16.77
N THR A 22 3.32 -4.07 17.53
CA THR A 22 4.25 -5.19 17.75
C THR A 22 4.37 -6.11 16.53
N ASP A 23 5.52 -6.72 16.30
CA ASP A 23 5.71 -7.75 15.27
C ASP A 23 4.80 -8.98 15.46
N CYS A 24 4.79 -9.52 16.67
CA CYS A 24 3.93 -10.62 17.07
C CYS A 24 3.57 -10.56 18.57
N PRO A 25 2.45 -11.15 19.00
CA PRO A 25 1.99 -11.04 20.38
C PRO A 25 2.44 -12.18 21.31
N GLN A 26 2.98 -13.28 20.79
CA GLN A 26 3.14 -14.53 21.55
C GLN A 26 4.57 -14.84 22.01
N ARG A 27 5.60 -14.63 21.17
CA ARG A 27 6.98 -15.02 21.52
C ARG A 27 7.66 -13.99 22.41
N ASP A 28 8.89 -14.27 22.81
CA ASP A 28 9.79 -13.39 23.58
C ASP A 28 10.36 -12.24 22.73
N GLU A 29 9.49 -11.56 21.99
CA GLU A 29 9.85 -10.39 21.16
C GLU A 29 8.87 -9.24 21.42
N ARG A 30 7.72 -9.19 20.72
CA ARG A 30 6.63 -8.21 20.96
C ARG A 30 7.14 -6.77 20.91
N LEU A 31 7.97 -6.48 19.92
CA LEU A 31 8.65 -5.19 19.77
C LEU A 31 7.99 -4.39 18.66
N GLY A 32 7.99 -3.06 18.80
CA GLY A 32 7.47 -2.11 17.80
C GLY A 32 8.33 -2.02 16.55
N TRP A 33 8.45 -3.10 15.78
CA TRP A 33 9.32 -3.17 14.61
C TRP A 33 8.87 -2.20 13.52
N THR A 34 9.80 -1.34 13.11
CA THR A 34 9.49 -0.20 12.24
C THR A 34 9.20 -0.63 10.80
N GLY A 35 9.90 -1.63 10.28
CA GLY A 35 9.67 -2.19 8.95
C GLY A 35 8.28 -2.81 8.81
N ASP A 36 7.85 -3.58 9.80
CA ASP A 36 6.52 -4.18 9.87
C ASP A 36 5.44 -3.11 9.89
N THR A 37 5.64 -2.12 10.75
CA THR A 37 4.72 -1.01 10.91
C THR A 37 4.52 -0.24 9.60
N GLN A 38 5.60 0.12 8.89
CA GLN A 38 5.48 0.92 7.68
C GLN A 38 4.84 0.16 6.51
N VAL A 39 5.04 -1.15 6.40
CA VAL A 39 4.40 -1.92 5.33
C VAL A 39 2.90 -2.13 5.58
N PHE A 40 2.44 -2.07 6.83
CA PHE A 40 1.06 -2.36 7.19
C PHE A 40 0.19 -1.13 7.49
N ILE A 41 0.78 0.02 7.85
CA ILE A 41 0.04 1.17 8.36
C ILE A 41 -1.14 1.61 7.49
N ARG A 42 -1.02 1.54 6.15
CA ARG A 42 -2.13 1.89 5.24
C ARG A 42 -3.31 0.92 5.38
N THR A 43 -3.06 -0.37 5.51
CA THR A 43 -4.10 -1.36 5.84
C THR A 43 -4.68 -1.10 7.23
N GLY A 44 -3.81 -0.82 8.21
CA GLY A 44 -4.22 -0.54 9.59
C GLY A 44 -5.22 0.62 9.69
N CYS A 45 -4.99 1.67 8.90
CA CYS A 45 -5.84 2.85 8.77
C CYS A 45 -7.23 2.57 8.19
N TYR A 46 -7.36 1.58 7.27
CA TYR A 46 -8.65 1.19 6.72
C TYR A 46 -9.49 0.39 7.72
N ASN A 47 -8.82 -0.47 8.49
CA ASN A 47 -9.48 -1.40 9.39
C ASN A 47 -10.04 -0.71 10.65
N GLN A 48 -9.34 0.28 11.19
CA GLN A 48 -9.66 0.93 12.47
C GLN A 48 -9.17 2.39 12.49
N ASP A 49 -9.74 3.21 13.37
CA ASP A 49 -9.15 4.50 13.72
C ASP A 49 -7.87 4.28 14.54
N VAL A 50 -6.73 4.57 13.92
CA VAL A 50 -5.40 4.40 14.49
C VAL A 50 -4.68 5.73 14.70
N SER A 51 -5.39 6.86 14.53
CA SER A 51 -4.81 8.21 14.58
C SER A 51 -4.09 8.50 15.91
N ALA A 52 -4.78 8.30 17.03
CA ALA A 52 -4.20 8.50 18.37
C ALA A 52 -3.07 7.50 18.67
N PHE A 53 -3.22 6.25 18.24
CA PHE A 53 -2.22 5.20 18.42
C PHE A 53 -0.91 5.56 17.73
N PHE A 54 -0.96 5.98 16.46
CA PHE A 54 0.22 6.41 15.73
C PHE A 54 0.76 7.76 16.20
N THR A 55 -0.09 8.70 16.63
CA THR A 55 0.38 9.95 17.25
C THR A 55 1.27 9.65 18.45
N LYS A 56 0.86 8.71 19.31
CA LYS A 56 1.67 8.25 20.44
C LYS A 56 2.93 7.53 19.98
N TRP A 57 2.82 6.53 19.09
CA TRP A 57 3.97 5.74 18.66
C TRP A 57 5.03 6.57 17.93
N MET A 58 4.64 7.64 17.23
CA MET A 58 5.59 8.56 16.61
C MET A 58 6.49 9.23 17.65
N VAL A 59 5.99 9.54 18.86
CA VAL A 59 6.82 10.02 19.97
C VAL A 59 7.86 8.97 20.34
N ASP A 60 7.43 7.71 20.55
CA ASP A 60 8.34 6.60 20.87
C ASP A 60 9.43 6.44 19.79
N LEU A 61 9.06 6.57 18.51
CA LEU A 61 9.99 6.44 17.40
C LEU A 61 10.98 7.60 17.32
N MET A 62 10.53 8.83 17.49
CA MET A 62 11.42 10.00 17.50
C MET A 62 12.41 9.93 18.67
N ASP A 63 11.99 9.42 19.83
CA ASP A 63 12.87 9.21 21.00
C ASP A 63 13.98 8.16 20.74
N THR A 64 13.82 7.30 19.73
CA THR A 64 14.89 6.38 19.30
C THR A 64 15.96 7.03 18.43
N GLN A 65 15.77 8.27 17.96
CA GLN A 65 16.69 8.88 17.01
C GLN A 65 18.07 9.11 17.65
N ASN A 66 19.09 8.46 17.10
CA ASN A 66 20.45 8.58 17.63
C ASN A 66 21.15 9.87 17.16
N LYS A 67 22.36 10.12 17.68
CA LYS A 67 23.18 11.30 17.36
C LYS A 67 23.56 11.43 15.88
N GLN A 68 23.46 10.34 15.11
CA GLN A 68 23.74 10.36 13.67
C GLN A 68 22.49 10.71 12.84
N GLY A 69 21.32 10.88 13.47
CA GLY A 69 20.03 11.19 12.85
C GLY A 69 19.19 9.95 12.52
N LEU A 70 19.57 8.76 13.00
CA LEU A 70 18.97 7.50 12.54
C LEU A 70 17.95 6.98 13.55
N PHE A 71 16.77 6.63 13.05
CA PHE A 71 15.74 5.97 13.85
C PHE A 71 16.09 4.53 14.22
N GLY A 72 15.55 4.06 15.33
CA GLY A 72 15.66 2.67 15.79
C GLY A 72 14.98 1.71 14.80
N ASN A 73 15.45 0.45 14.81
CA ASN A 73 14.79 -0.61 14.05
C ASN A 73 13.49 -1.09 14.74
N GLN A 74 13.33 -0.74 16.01
CA GLN A 74 12.11 -0.86 16.80
C GLN A 74 11.90 0.45 17.57
N ALA A 75 10.65 0.74 17.93
CA ALA A 75 10.29 1.84 18.80
C ALA A 75 9.31 1.36 19.88
N PRO A 76 9.70 1.40 21.18
CA PRO A 76 11.01 1.80 21.72
C PRO A 76 12.20 0.96 21.22
N VAL A 77 13.40 1.55 21.23
CA VAL A 77 14.59 0.90 20.65
C VAL A 77 15.10 -0.26 21.48
N PHE A 78 15.39 -1.37 20.80
CA PHE A 78 16.03 -2.53 21.41
C PHE A 78 17.26 -2.99 20.61
N HIS A 79 17.17 -3.05 19.27
CA HIS A 79 18.24 -3.57 18.41
C HIS A 79 18.63 -2.59 17.29
N GLY A 80 19.67 -1.79 17.52
CA GLY A 80 20.34 -1.03 16.47
C GLY A 80 19.48 0.06 15.81
N HIS A 81 20.05 0.70 14.79
CA HIS A 81 19.44 1.89 14.15
C HIS A 81 19.69 1.93 12.63
N GLY A 82 18.75 2.56 11.95
CA GLY A 82 18.92 3.07 10.60
C GLY A 82 19.04 1.99 9.53
N ALA A 83 18.38 0.84 9.74
CA ALA A 83 18.27 -0.13 8.68
C ALA A 83 17.35 0.38 7.57
N ALA A 84 17.82 0.32 6.32
CA ALA A 84 17.03 0.78 5.17
C ALA A 84 15.70 0.01 5.08
N ALA A 85 14.63 0.71 4.69
CA ALA A 85 13.22 0.28 4.74
C ALA A 85 12.59 0.19 6.13
N TRP A 86 13.35 -0.13 7.20
CA TRP A 86 12.83 -0.15 8.57
C TRP A 86 12.76 1.27 9.15
N ALA A 87 13.91 1.95 9.22
CA ALA A 87 13.97 3.31 9.73
C ALA A 87 13.16 4.32 8.90
N CYS A 88 12.82 3.98 7.66
CA CYS A 88 11.92 4.75 6.81
C CYS A 88 10.50 4.91 7.39
N ALA A 89 10.11 4.09 8.38
CA ALA A 89 8.84 4.26 9.10
C ALA A 89 8.70 5.66 9.72
N GLY A 90 9.81 6.27 10.14
CA GLY A 90 9.80 7.65 10.66
C GLY A 90 9.31 8.70 9.67
N ILE A 91 9.29 8.37 8.37
CA ILE A 91 8.78 9.23 7.28
C ILE A 91 7.45 8.69 6.73
N ILE A 92 7.36 7.37 6.50
CA ILE A 92 6.21 6.73 5.86
C ILE A 92 4.98 6.76 6.77
N SER A 93 5.17 6.55 8.07
CA SER A 93 4.07 6.56 9.04
C SER A 93 3.38 7.93 9.16
N PRO A 94 4.10 9.06 9.41
CA PRO A 94 3.45 10.38 9.47
C PRO A 94 2.84 10.78 8.14
N TRP A 95 3.48 10.48 7.00
CA TRP A 95 2.88 10.72 5.69
C TRP A 95 1.57 9.94 5.53
N THR A 96 1.53 8.65 5.87
CA THR A 96 0.32 7.84 5.73
C THR A 96 -0.81 8.36 6.61
N ILE A 97 -0.53 8.72 7.87
CA ILE A 97 -1.54 9.30 8.77
C ILE A 97 -2.05 10.63 8.21
N TYR A 98 -1.17 11.50 7.72
CA TYR A 98 -1.57 12.72 7.05
C TYR A 98 -2.49 12.45 5.85
N LYS A 99 -2.15 11.50 4.96
CA LYS A 99 -2.97 11.19 3.79
C LYS A 99 -4.35 10.66 4.17
N VAL A 100 -4.45 9.83 5.20
CA VAL A 100 -5.73 9.21 5.61
C VAL A 100 -6.58 10.16 6.44
N TYR A 101 -5.99 10.84 7.43
CA TYR A 101 -6.71 11.60 8.45
C TYR A 101 -6.63 13.12 8.26
N GLY A 102 -5.84 13.61 7.30
CA GLY A 102 -5.65 15.04 7.06
C GLY A 102 -4.91 15.79 8.17
N ASP A 103 -4.25 15.09 9.08
CA ASP A 103 -3.57 15.71 10.21
C ASP A 103 -2.18 16.21 9.83
N THR A 104 -2.01 17.52 9.70
CA THR A 104 -0.69 18.15 9.44
C THR A 104 0.14 18.32 10.70
N ARG A 105 -0.44 18.18 11.90
CA ARG A 105 0.30 18.31 13.17
C ARG A 105 1.32 17.20 13.33
N ILE A 106 0.95 15.96 12.94
CA ILE A 106 1.89 14.83 12.97
C ILE A 106 3.12 15.08 12.08
N ILE A 107 2.98 15.89 11.03
CA ILE A 107 4.13 16.32 10.22
C ILE A 107 4.91 17.40 10.97
N ALA A 108 4.23 18.47 11.39
CA ALA A 108 4.86 19.62 12.02
C ALA A 108 5.66 19.24 13.29
N ASP A 109 5.07 18.41 14.14
CA ASP A 109 5.64 17.98 15.43
C ASP A 109 6.89 17.10 15.26
N ASN A 110 7.00 16.38 14.13
CA ASN A 110 8.07 15.42 13.87
C ASN A 110 9.07 15.89 12.78
N TYR A 111 8.83 17.04 12.16
CA TYR A 111 9.52 17.44 10.92
C TYR A 111 11.03 17.52 11.08
N ASP A 112 11.52 18.11 12.17
CA ASP A 112 12.95 18.33 12.35
C ASP A 112 13.72 17.01 12.52
N SER A 113 13.14 16.04 13.24
CA SER A 113 13.68 14.69 13.32
C SER A 113 13.63 13.97 11.97
N MET A 114 12.54 14.11 11.21
CA MET A 114 12.45 13.57 9.85
C MET A 114 13.52 14.16 8.91
N ALA A 115 13.72 15.47 8.96
CA ALA A 115 14.74 16.16 8.16
C ALA A 115 16.16 15.70 8.53
N HIS A 116 16.46 15.55 9.82
CA HIS A 116 17.74 15.03 10.30
C HIS A 116 18.00 13.58 9.83
N TYR A 117 16.95 12.74 9.77
CA TYR A 117 17.05 11.41 9.17
C TYR A 117 17.37 11.45 7.68
N MET A 118 16.71 12.33 6.92
CA MET A 118 17.00 12.48 5.49
C MET A 118 18.44 12.94 5.22
N GLU A 119 18.97 13.83 6.05
CA GLU A 119 20.40 14.22 6.00
C GLU A 119 21.31 13.04 6.29
N ALA A 120 20.98 12.20 7.28
CA ALA A 120 21.73 11.00 7.61
C ALA A 120 21.75 9.97 6.46
N CYS A 121 20.62 9.78 5.77
CA CYS A 121 20.53 8.92 4.59
C CYS A 121 21.41 9.39 3.43
N GLY A 122 21.54 10.70 3.24
CA GLY A 122 22.32 11.29 2.15
C GLY A 122 23.83 11.28 2.35
N LYS A 123 24.35 10.96 3.54
CA LYS A 123 25.80 10.95 3.83
C LYS A 123 26.60 9.99 2.95
N ASP A 124 25.98 8.88 2.53
CA ASP A 124 26.63 7.86 1.70
C ASP A 124 26.41 8.08 0.19
N GLY A 125 25.76 9.19 -0.19
CA GLY A 125 25.49 9.58 -1.58
C GLY A 125 24.07 9.25 -2.06
N LEU A 126 23.90 9.17 -3.37
CA LEU A 126 22.58 8.99 -4.01
C LEU A 126 22.01 7.57 -3.87
N GLY A 127 22.84 6.59 -3.53
CA GLY A 127 22.38 5.22 -3.24
C GLY A 127 21.69 5.04 -1.89
N GLY A 128 21.52 6.14 -1.14
CA GLY A 128 21.07 6.08 0.24
C GLY A 128 22.14 5.44 1.13
N ARG A 129 21.72 5.04 2.33
CA ARG A 129 22.63 4.54 3.35
C ARG A 129 23.16 3.16 2.99
N LYS A 130 24.48 2.94 3.11
CA LYS A 130 25.13 1.62 2.93
C LYS A 130 25.04 0.74 4.19
N ALA A 131 24.03 0.97 5.02
CA ALA A 131 23.86 0.30 6.29
C ALA A 131 23.21 -1.09 6.13
N HIS A 132 23.25 -1.87 7.21
CA HIS A 132 22.50 -3.11 7.34
C HIS A 132 21.03 -2.92 6.95
N THR A 133 20.46 -3.86 6.21
CA THR A 133 19.02 -3.97 5.97
C THR A 133 18.65 -5.44 6.00
N TRP A 134 17.44 -5.75 6.46
CA TRP A 134 16.88 -7.10 6.36
C TRP A 134 16.46 -7.45 4.93
N GLY A 135 16.46 -6.46 4.02
CA GLY A 135 16.03 -6.62 2.63
C GLY A 135 14.56 -6.96 2.55
N ASP A 136 14.13 -7.56 1.44
CA ASP A 136 12.76 -8.03 1.29
C ASP A 136 12.50 -9.28 2.14
N TRP A 137 12.28 -9.06 3.44
CA TRP A 137 12.26 -10.09 4.46
C TRP A 137 11.24 -11.18 4.15
N LEU A 138 11.65 -12.45 4.29
CA LEU A 138 10.82 -13.64 4.04
C LEU A 138 10.24 -13.80 2.62
N ALA A 139 10.84 -13.15 1.62
CA ALA A 139 10.56 -13.42 0.21
C ALA A 139 10.87 -14.89 -0.18
N PRO A 140 9.91 -15.64 -0.76
CA PRO A 140 10.11 -17.05 -1.13
C PRO A 140 11.22 -17.30 -2.16
N SER A 141 11.41 -16.38 -3.11
CA SER A 141 12.29 -16.59 -4.28
C SER A 141 13.57 -15.73 -4.25
N GLY A 142 13.94 -15.24 -3.07
CA GLY A 142 15.12 -14.40 -2.87
C GLY A 142 14.80 -12.91 -2.76
N ARG A 143 15.82 -12.11 -2.47
CA ARG A 143 15.68 -10.69 -2.14
C ARG A 143 16.45 -9.83 -3.13
N PRO A 144 15.92 -8.67 -3.55
CA PRO A 144 16.70 -7.71 -4.31
C PRO A 144 17.97 -7.28 -3.54
N PRO A 145 19.02 -6.83 -4.24
CA PRO A 145 20.22 -6.30 -3.60
C PRO A 145 19.90 -5.20 -2.59
N THR A 146 20.56 -5.23 -1.45
CA THR A 146 20.33 -4.26 -0.37
C THR A 146 20.59 -2.82 -0.79
N ALA A 147 21.56 -2.60 -1.69
CA ALA A 147 21.84 -1.29 -2.26
C ALA A 147 20.67 -0.78 -3.12
N LEU A 148 20.04 -1.65 -3.92
CA LEU A 148 18.85 -1.31 -4.71
C LEU A 148 17.70 -0.91 -3.78
N ILE A 149 17.44 -1.71 -2.74
CA ILE A 149 16.40 -1.42 -1.74
C ILE A 149 16.68 -0.08 -1.05
N SER A 150 17.93 0.18 -0.66
CA SER A 150 18.31 1.43 -0.01
C SER A 150 18.07 2.65 -0.91
N ALA A 151 18.49 2.58 -2.18
CA ALA A 151 18.26 3.66 -3.14
C ALA A 151 16.77 3.89 -3.41
N ALA A 152 16.00 2.80 -3.58
CA ALA A 152 14.56 2.88 -3.82
C ALA A 152 13.80 3.50 -2.64
N TYR A 153 14.05 3.04 -1.42
CA TYR A 153 13.43 3.61 -0.22
C TYR A 153 13.89 5.05 0.05
N TYR A 154 15.15 5.38 -0.24
CA TYR A 154 15.63 6.74 -0.10
C TYR A 154 14.94 7.70 -1.07
N ALA A 155 14.76 7.29 -2.33
CA ALA A 155 13.95 8.04 -3.30
C ALA A 155 12.51 8.21 -2.78
N TYR A 156 11.88 7.11 -2.36
CA TYR A 156 10.52 7.12 -1.87
C TYR A 156 10.33 8.06 -0.67
N THR A 157 11.12 7.92 0.39
CA THR A 157 11.00 8.82 1.55
C THR A 157 11.35 10.27 1.22
N THR A 158 12.23 10.51 0.24
CA THR A 158 12.51 11.85 -0.26
C THR A 158 11.29 12.48 -0.94
N SER A 159 10.55 11.73 -1.76
CA SER A 159 9.33 12.25 -2.39
C SER A 159 8.23 12.50 -1.37
N LEU A 160 8.08 11.63 -0.35
CA LEU A 160 7.15 11.85 0.76
C LEU A 160 7.49 13.11 1.56
N MET A 161 8.78 13.35 1.84
CA MET A 161 9.23 14.57 2.53
C MET A 161 8.94 15.83 1.73
N ALA A 162 9.03 15.78 0.40
CA ALA A 162 8.65 16.92 -0.43
C ALA A 162 7.16 17.26 -0.30
N GLU A 163 6.27 16.25 -0.32
CA GLU A 163 4.83 16.45 -0.14
C GLU A 163 4.51 16.97 1.27
N MET A 164 5.13 16.39 2.30
CA MET A 164 4.92 16.81 3.69
C MET A 164 5.43 18.22 3.96
N ALA A 165 6.60 18.59 3.44
CA ALA A 165 7.14 19.95 3.56
C ALA A 165 6.20 20.98 2.93
N GLU A 166 5.65 20.70 1.75
CA GLU A 166 4.65 21.54 1.10
C GLU A 166 3.40 21.69 1.97
N ALA A 167 2.90 20.58 2.54
CA ALA A 167 1.69 20.55 3.36
C ALA A 167 1.76 21.44 4.61
N ILE A 168 2.97 21.65 5.16
CA ILE A 168 3.19 22.53 6.32
C ILE A 168 3.80 23.90 5.94
N GLY A 169 3.84 24.24 4.65
CA GLY A 169 4.32 25.53 4.16
C GLY A 169 5.84 25.71 4.10
N LYS A 170 6.63 24.64 4.26
CA LYS A 170 8.10 24.63 4.06
C LYS A 170 8.44 24.46 2.57
N THR A 171 8.05 25.43 1.75
CA THR A 171 8.14 25.37 0.27
C THR A 171 9.58 25.25 -0.26
N GLU A 172 10.57 25.86 0.41
CA GLU A 172 11.98 25.73 0.05
C GLU A 172 12.50 24.31 0.26
N ASP A 173 12.14 23.68 1.37
CA ASP A 173 12.47 22.27 1.63
C ASP A 173 11.75 21.35 0.65
N ALA A 174 10.49 21.63 0.32
CA ALA A 174 9.76 20.87 -0.68
C ALA A 174 10.49 20.89 -2.04
N ALA A 175 10.96 22.07 -2.47
CA ALA A 175 11.76 22.21 -3.69
C ALA A 175 13.11 21.47 -3.60
N LYS A 176 13.80 21.54 -2.46
CA LYS A 176 15.04 20.80 -2.18
C LYS A 176 14.82 19.29 -2.32
N TYR A 177 13.80 18.74 -1.66
CA TYR A 177 13.50 17.31 -1.71
C TYR A 177 13.03 16.85 -3.09
N ARG A 178 12.25 17.64 -3.84
CA ARG A 178 11.92 17.33 -5.26
C ARG A 178 13.19 17.21 -6.11
N LYS A 179 14.12 18.16 -5.98
CA LYS A 179 15.40 18.10 -6.70
C LYS A 179 16.24 16.89 -6.30
N GLN A 180 16.25 16.55 -5.02
CA GLN A 180 16.96 15.38 -4.49
C GLN A 180 16.35 14.06 -5.00
N PHE A 181 15.02 13.94 -5.03
CA PHE A 181 14.32 12.80 -5.61
C PHE A 181 14.74 12.58 -7.06
N GLU A 182 14.73 13.63 -7.89
CA GLU A 182 15.15 13.55 -9.29
C GLU A 182 16.61 13.07 -9.46
N ALA A 183 17.52 13.51 -8.58
CA ALA A 183 18.90 13.05 -8.60
C ALA A 183 19.02 11.56 -8.23
N ILE A 184 18.30 11.11 -7.20
CA ILE A 184 18.27 9.70 -6.79
C ILE A 184 17.62 8.84 -7.88
N ARG A 185 16.52 9.31 -8.49
CA ARG A 185 15.84 8.65 -9.62
C ARG A 185 16.79 8.43 -10.78
N GLY A 186 17.53 9.46 -11.19
CA GLY A 186 18.56 9.35 -12.23
C GLY A 186 19.68 8.35 -11.88
N TYR A 187 20.14 8.36 -10.63
CA TYR A 187 21.11 7.37 -10.12
C TYR A 187 20.55 5.94 -10.17
N PHE A 188 19.30 5.74 -9.75
CA PHE A 188 18.64 4.44 -9.75
C PHE A 188 18.53 3.87 -11.17
N GLN A 189 18.10 4.69 -12.11
CA GLN A 189 17.99 4.33 -13.53
C GLN A 189 19.34 3.91 -14.12
N GLN A 190 20.41 4.66 -13.85
CA GLN A 190 21.75 4.38 -14.38
C GLN A 190 22.39 3.14 -13.75
N THR A 191 22.06 2.86 -12.48
CA THR A 191 22.73 1.79 -11.71
C THR A 191 21.99 0.46 -11.82
N TYR A 192 20.65 0.48 -11.77
CA TYR A 192 19.83 -0.71 -11.55
C TYR A 192 18.94 -1.08 -12.74
N VAL A 193 18.82 -0.21 -13.75
CA VAL A 193 17.93 -0.45 -14.91
C VAL A 193 18.75 -0.67 -16.17
N LYS A 194 18.61 -1.86 -16.78
CA LYS A 194 19.26 -2.20 -18.04
C LYS A 194 18.58 -1.49 -19.23
N PRO A 195 19.23 -1.37 -20.40
CA PRO A 195 18.65 -0.71 -21.58
C PRO A 195 17.34 -1.32 -22.10
N ASP A 196 17.08 -2.60 -21.81
CA ASP A 196 15.85 -3.31 -22.14
C ASP A 196 14.76 -3.20 -21.05
N GLY A 197 14.97 -2.36 -20.04
CA GLY A 197 14.04 -2.10 -18.94
C GLY A 197 14.05 -3.16 -17.84
N LYS A 198 14.93 -4.17 -17.92
CA LYS A 198 15.12 -5.13 -16.83
C LYS A 198 15.75 -4.44 -15.63
N ILE A 199 15.17 -4.66 -14.47
CA ILE A 199 15.72 -4.19 -13.20
C ILE A 199 16.65 -5.26 -12.63
N GLU A 200 17.76 -4.85 -12.01
CA GLU A 200 18.69 -5.76 -11.35
C GLU A 200 17.95 -6.76 -10.44
N SER A 201 18.43 -8.01 -10.41
CA SER A 201 17.80 -9.22 -9.83
C SER A 201 16.57 -9.78 -10.55
N GLU A 202 15.85 -8.96 -11.33
CA GLU A 202 14.65 -9.37 -12.07
C GLU A 202 13.56 -10.01 -11.16
N LEU A 203 13.57 -9.68 -9.87
CA LEU A 203 12.60 -10.16 -8.87
C LEU A 203 11.35 -9.28 -8.84
N GLN A 204 10.20 -9.86 -8.48
CA GLN A 204 8.92 -9.14 -8.39
C GLN A 204 9.04 -7.87 -7.54
N THR A 205 9.68 -7.95 -6.38
CA THR A 205 9.88 -6.80 -5.47
C THR A 205 10.68 -5.67 -6.10
N ALA A 206 11.73 -5.98 -6.87
CA ALA A 206 12.54 -4.96 -7.52
C ALA A 206 11.73 -4.18 -8.57
N TYR A 207 10.91 -4.91 -9.35
CA TYR A 207 9.98 -4.29 -10.30
C TYR A 207 8.91 -3.45 -9.58
N CYS A 208 8.29 -3.98 -8.53
CA CYS A 208 7.28 -3.26 -7.77
C CYS A 208 7.85 -1.97 -7.18
N MET A 209 9.00 -2.00 -6.51
CA MET A 209 9.62 -0.79 -5.96
C MET A 209 9.89 0.27 -7.03
N ALA A 210 10.44 -0.10 -8.18
CA ALA A 210 10.74 0.87 -9.22
C ALA A 210 9.48 1.49 -9.86
N LEU A 211 8.43 0.68 -10.04
CA LEU A 211 7.15 1.11 -10.62
C LEU A 211 6.34 1.97 -9.63
N SER A 212 6.22 1.53 -8.37
CA SER A 212 5.44 2.22 -7.33
C SER A 212 6.10 3.49 -6.82
N PHE A 213 7.43 3.55 -6.78
CA PHE A 213 8.16 4.73 -6.28
C PHE A 213 8.53 5.73 -7.39
N ASP A 214 7.96 5.56 -8.58
CA ASP A 214 8.17 6.42 -9.75
C ASP A 214 9.64 6.62 -10.14
N LEU A 215 10.40 5.51 -10.16
CA LEU A 215 11.84 5.54 -10.42
C LEU A 215 12.20 5.38 -11.89
N LEU A 216 11.21 5.17 -12.76
CA LEU A 216 11.40 4.82 -14.17
C LEU A 216 10.93 5.95 -15.08
N THR A 217 11.61 6.12 -16.22
CA THR A 217 11.05 6.89 -17.34
C THR A 217 9.84 6.18 -17.95
N ASP A 218 8.97 6.86 -18.68
CA ASP A 218 7.78 6.25 -19.32
C ASP A 218 8.13 5.01 -20.15
N ARG A 219 9.21 5.07 -20.94
CA ARG A 219 9.67 3.92 -21.73
C ARG A 219 10.14 2.76 -20.84
N GLN A 220 10.90 3.05 -19.79
CA GLN A 220 11.37 2.02 -18.86
C GLN A 220 10.21 1.41 -18.06
N ARG A 221 9.20 2.22 -17.74
CA ARG A 221 7.96 1.78 -17.09
C ARG A 221 7.27 0.73 -17.95
N ASP A 222 6.96 1.03 -19.21
CA ASP A 222 6.32 0.06 -20.14
C ASP A 222 7.11 -1.26 -20.23
N GLN A 223 8.44 -1.18 -20.30
CA GLN A 223 9.31 -2.36 -20.34
C GLN A 223 9.29 -3.15 -19.03
N ALA A 224 9.43 -2.46 -17.88
CA ALA A 224 9.42 -3.08 -16.57
C ALA A 224 8.06 -3.73 -16.24
N GLU A 225 6.96 -3.13 -16.69
CA GLU A 225 5.61 -3.68 -16.60
C GLU A 225 5.51 -5.03 -17.34
N ALA A 226 6.01 -5.09 -18.57
CA ALA A 226 6.07 -6.33 -19.34
C ALA A 226 6.95 -7.39 -18.63
N HIS A 227 8.11 -7.01 -18.11
CA HIS A 227 9.00 -7.93 -17.41
C HIS A 227 8.40 -8.44 -16.09
N LEU A 228 7.68 -7.61 -15.34
CA LEU A 228 6.98 -8.05 -14.12
C LEU A 228 5.91 -9.09 -14.44
N VAL A 229 5.13 -8.88 -15.51
CA VAL A 229 4.14 -9.87 -15.98
C VAL A 229 4.82 -11.19 -16.33
N GLU A 230 5.91 -11.16 -17.09
CA GLU A 230 6.66 -12.37 -17.44
C GLU A 230 7.27 -13.04 -16.21
N ARG A 231 7.73 -12.26 -15.22
CA ARG A 231 8.24 -12.82 -13.97
C ARG A 231 7.15 -13.55 -13.17
N ILE A 232 5.96 -12.96 -13.06
CA ILE A 232 4.82 -13.60 -12.39
C ILE A 232 4.41 -14.89 -13.11
N LYS A 233 4.41 -14.90 -14.44
CA LYS A 233 4.17 -16.12 -15.23
C LYS A 233 5.24 -17.18 -14.96
N ALA A 234 6.52 -16.79 -14.91
CA ALA A 234 7.62 -17.69 -14.61
C ALA A 234 7.54 -18.28 -13.18
N ASP A 235 6.98 -17.51 -12.24
CA ASP A 235 6.62 -17.96 -10.88
C ASP A 235 5.29 -18.75 -10.86
N ASN A 236 4.82 -19.25 -12.01
CA ASN A 236 3.56 -19.98 -12.16
C ASN A 236 2.36 -19.25 -11.53
N TYR A 237 2.30 -17.92 -11.70
CA TYR A 237 1.27 -17.05 -11.12
C TYR A 237 1.21 -17.11 -9.58
N HIS A 238 2.37 -17.24 -8.93
CA HIS A 238 2.53 -17.06 -7.49
C HIS A 238 3.25 -15.76 -7.17
N LEU A 239 2.95 -15.21 -6.00
CA LEU A 239 3.74 -14.13 -5.44
C LEU A 239 5.13 -14.66 -5.08
N SER A 240 6.15 -13.83 -5.22
CA SER A 240 7.50 -14.15 -4.74
C SER A 240 8.12 -13.04 -3.89
N VAL A 241 7.27 -12.14 -3.39
CA VAL A 241 7.65 -10.99 -2.57
C VAL A 241 7.70 -11.32 -1.08
N GLY A 242 8.55 -10.60 -0.36
CA GLY A 242 8.61 -10.53 1.09
C GLY A 242 7.88 -9.30 1.63
N PHE A 243 8.25 -8.86 2.84
CA PHE A 243 7.57 -7.77 3.54
C PHE A 243 7.54 -6.46 2.74
N LEU A 244 8.63 -6.11 2.07
CA LEU A 244 8.76 -4.82 1.40
C LEU A 244 8.05 -4.79 0.05
N GLY A 245 8.00 -5.93 -0.65
CA GLY A 245 7.22 -6.05 -1.89
C GLY A 245 5.73 -6.27 -1.64
N MET A 246 5.34 -6.76 -0.46
CA MET A 246 3.94 -7.13 -0.19
C MET A 246 2.92 -6.00 -0.34
N PRO A 247 3.11 -4.81 0.27
CA PRO A 247 2.15 -3.71 0.10
C PRO A 247 2.11 -3.20 -1.35
N LEU A 248 3.17 -3.44 -2.13
CA LEU A 248 3.33 -2.86 -3.48
C LEU A 248 2.75 -3.75 -4.58
N LEU A 249 2.78 -5.08 -4.42
CA LEU A 249 2.53 -6.02 -5.51
C LEU A 249 1.15 -5.86 -6.16
N LEU A 250 0.08 -5.95 -5.36
CA LEU A 250 -1.29 -5.88 -5.90
C LEU A 250 -1.65 -4.47 -6.40
N PRO A 251 -1.34 -3.37 -5.66
CA PRO A 251 -1.56 -2.02 -6.18
C PRO A 251 -0.82 -1.75 -7.49
N THR A 252 0.45 -2.14 -7.60
CA THR A 252 1.24 -1.96 -8.82
C THR A 252 0.59 -2.66 -10.00
N LEU A 253 0.17 -3.92 -9.84
CA LEU A 253 -0.51 -4.65 -10.90
C LEU A 253 -1.83 -3.97 -11.33
N THR A 254 -2.60 -3.44 -10.39
CA THR A 254 -3.81 -2.68 -10.71
C THR A 254 -3.50 -1.38 -11.46
N ASP A 255 -2.47 -0.64 -11.06
CA ASP A 255 -2.05 0.61 -11.72
C ASP A 255 -1.59 0.37 -13.17
N MET A 256 -0.96 -0.79 -13.43
CA MET A 256 -0.60 -1.29 -14.76
C MET A 256 -1.81 -1.74 -15.60
N GLY A 257 -3.02 -1.69 -15.06
CA GLY A 257 -4.22 -2.25 -15.70
C GLY A 257 -4.27 -3.77 -15.71
N ARG A 258 -3.50 -4.44 -14.84
CA ARG A 258 -3.44 -5.90 -14.66
C ARG A 258 -4.12 -6.35 -13.37
N SER A 259 -5.30 -5.80 -13.10
CA SER A 259 -6.17 -6.24 -12.01
C SER A 259 -6.50 -7.73 -12.10
N ASP A 260 -6.49 -8.33 -13.31
CA ASP A 260 -6.61 -9.77 -13.51
C ASP A 260 -5.51 -10.55 -12.76
N LEU A 261 -4.25 -10.11 -12.84
CA LEU A 261 -3.16 -10.74 -12.11
C LEU A 261 -3.27 -10.48 -10.60
N ALA A 262 -3.66 -9.28 -10.19
CA ALA A 262 -3.85 -8.96 -8.78
C ALA A 262 -4.91 -9.86 -8.14
N TYR A 263 -6.08 -10.01 -8.78
CA TYR A 263 -7.12 -10.91 -8.32
C TYR A 263 -6.70 -12.38 -8.38
N ARG A 264 -5.96 -12.80 -9.42
CA ARG A 264 -5.45 -14.17 -9.50
C ARG A 264 -4.50 -14.51 -8.35
N LEU A 265 -3.61 -13.58 -7.99
CA LEU A 265 -2.65 -13.76 -6.89
C LEU A 265 -3.35 -13.80 -5.53
N ILE A 266 -4.26 -12.86 -5.24
CA ILE A 266 -4.95 -12.82 -3.95
C ILE A 266 -5.93 -13.99 -3.78
N GLN A 267 -6.43 -14.57 -4.88
CA GLN A 267 -7.29 -15.75 -4.87
C GLN A 267 -6.55 -17.09 -4.87
N ASN A 268 -5.23 -17.10 -5.07
CA ASN A 268 -4.44 -18.32 -5.13
C ASN A 268 -4.46 -19.06 -3.78
N THR A 269 -4.54 -20.39 -3.82
CA THR A 269 -4.55 -21.26 -2.64
C THR A 269 -3.36 -22.22 -2.54
N THR A 270 -2.47 -22.28 -3.55
CA THR A 270 -1.25 -23.08 -3.49
C THR A 270 -0.06 -22.27 -2.95
N TYR A 271 0.93 -22.95 -2.37
CA TYR A 271 2.10 -22.29 -1.79
C TYR A 271 2.99 -21.64 -2.87
N PRO A 272 3.50 -20.41 -2.65
CA PRO A 272 3.17 -19.46 -1.58
C PRO A 272 1.94 -18.61 -1.90
N SER A 273 0.98 -18.51 -0.98
CA SER A 273 -0.18 -17.62 -1.08
C SER A 273 -0.86 -17.42 0.28
N TRP A 274 -1.74 -16.43 0.38
CA TRP A 274 -2.62 -16.29 1.55
C TRP A 274 -3.62 -17.43 1.64
N GLY A 275 -4.19 -17.85 0.50
CA GLY A 275 -5.13 -18.95 0.45
C GLY A 275 -4.53 -20.26 0.96
N TYR A 276 -3.24 -20.49 0.70
CA TYR A 276 -2.50 -21.63 1.26
C TYR A 276 -2.56 -21.64 2.79
N SER A 277 -2.16 -20.55 3.45
CA SER A 277 -2.20 -20.47 4.92
C SER A 277 -3.62 -20.69 5.48
N ILE A 278 -4.65 -20.18 4.79
CA ILE A 278 -6.06 -20.36 5.17
C ILE A 278 -6.48 -21.83 5.03
N GLU A 279 -6.10 -22.52 3.95
CA GLU A 279 -6.37 -23.96 3.78
C GLU A 279 -5.70 -24.83 4.86
N GLN A 280 -4.56 -24.36 5.39
CA GLN A 280 -3.88 -24.98 6.51
C GLN A 280 -4.51 -24.66 7.89
N GLY A 281 -5.51 -23.76 7.94
CA GLY A 281 -6.26 -23.43 9.16
C GLY A 281 -5.87 -22.11 9.83
N ALA A 282 -5.17 -21.21 9.12
CA ALA A 282 -4.82 -19.90 9.65
C ALA A 282 -6.05 -19.05 10.01
N THR A 283 -6.06 -18.48 11.21
CA THR A 283 -7.05 -17.48 11.67
C THR A 283 -6.46 -16.08 11.87
N THR A 284 -5.16 -15.94 11.63
CA THR A 284 -4.36 -14.71 11.63
C THR A 284 -3.35 -14.79 10.49
N ILE A 285 -2.70 -13.68 10.17
CA ILE A 285 -1.60 -13.67 9.19
C ILE A 285 -0.35 -14.25 9.84
N TRP A 286 0.34 -15.14 9.13
CA TRP A 286 1.58 -15.75 9.60
C TRP A 286 2.80 -14.92 9.22
N GLU A 287 3.89 -15.07 9.96
CA GLU A 287 5.19 -14.42 9.66
C GLU A 287 5.78 -14.98 8.36
N ARG A 288 5.72 -16.30 8.17
CA ARG A 288 6.20 -16.97 6.96
C ARG A 288 5.06 -17.53 6.13
N TRP A 289 5.25 -17.55 4.82
CA TRP A 289 4.39 -18.24 3.85
C TRP A 289 4.25 -19.75 4.13
N ASN A 290 5.27 -20.37 4.74
CA ASN A 290 5.31 -21.79 5.10
C ASN A 290 5.41 -22.01 6.62
N SER A 291 4.70 -21.22 7.42
CA SER A 291 4.78 -21.36 8.89
C SER A 291 4.31 -22.73 9.38
N TYR A 292 3.30 -23.30 8.72
CA TYR A 292 2.81 -24.66 8.96
C TYR A 292 2.21 -25.25 7.68
N SER A 293 2.31 -26.57 7.54
CA SER A 293 1.48 -27.35 6.63
C SER A 293 0.97 -28.61 7.34
N LYS A 294 -0.19 -29.13 6.94
CA LYS A 294 -0.71 -30.40 7.47
C LYS A 294 0.22 -31.58 7.15
N ASP A 295 0.96 -31.49 6.05
CA ASP A 295 1.81 -32.57 5.55
C ASP A 295 3.19 -32.57 6.22
N ASP A 296 3.81 -31.40 6.38
CA ASP A 296 5.19 -31.25 6.87
C ASP A 296 5.26 -30.77 8.34
N GLY A 297 4.14 -30.33 8.90
CA GLY A 297 4.11 -29.74 10.24
C GLY A 297 4.66 -28.32 10.27
N PHE A 298 5.40 -27.98 11.33
CA PHE A 298 5.93 -26.64 11.54
C PHE A 298 7.13 -26.34 10.64
N GLY A 299 7.18 -25.11 10.09
CA GLY A 299 8.37 -24.55 9.47
C GLY A 299 9.50 -24.26 10.48
N ASP A 300 10.48 -23.41 10.12
CA ASP A 300 11.65 -23.10 10.98
C ASP A 300 11.25 -22.42 12.30
N VAL A 301 11.06 -23.22 13.34
CA VAL A 301 10.56 -22.81 14.67
C VAL A 301 11.40 -21.74 15.38
N ARG A 302 12.64 -21.47 14.95
CA ARG A 302 13.47 -20.40 15.54
C ARG A 302 12.88 -19.01 15.30
N MET A 303 12.11 -18.83 14.23
CA MET A 303 11.45 -17.58 13.90
C MET A 303 10.21 -17.89 13.05
N ASN A 304 9.10 -18.25 13.73
CA ASN A 304 7.89 -18.76 13.09
C ASN A 304 6.61 -18.35 13.82
N SER A 305 6.28 -17.06 13.77
CA SER A 305 5.05 -16.54 14.33
C SER A 305 3.83 -16.89 13.47
N PHE A 306 2.74 -17.29 14.11
CA PHE A 306 1.43 -17.50 13.48
C PHE A 306 0.56 -16.23 13.52
N ASN A 307 1.08 -15.13 14.04
CA ASN A 307 0.37 -13.87 14.18
C ASN A 307 1.34 -12.69 13.95
N HIS A 308 1.45 -12.27 12.69
CA HIS A 308 2.33 -11.21 12.20
C HIS A 308 1.62 -10.45 11.08
N TYR A 309 1.27 -9.18 11.29
CA TYR A 309 0.35 -8.50 10.37
C TYR A 309 0.97 -8.11 9.01
N SER A 310 2.31 -8.15 8.87
CA SER A 310 3.06 -7.55 7.76
C SER A 310 2.65 -8.08 6.38
N LEU A 311 2.45 -9.40 6.25
CA LEU A 311 1.97 -10.01 5.01
C LEU A 311 0.47 -9.77 4.76
N GLY A 312 -0.24 -9.21 5.73
CA GLY A 312 -1.63 -8.76 5.63
C GLY A 312 -1.78 -7.36 5.02
N SER A 313 -0.69 -6.72 4.60
CA SER A 313 -0.69 -5.40 3.97
C SER A 313 -1.47 -5.36 2.65
N CYS A 314 -1.81 -6.51 2.06
CA CYS A 314 -2.74 -6.59 0.93
C CYS A 314 -4.15 -6.12 1.26
N GLY A 315 -4.49 -5.98 2.55
CA GLY A 315 -5.77 -5.43 2.99
C GLY A 315 -6.07 -4.07 2.35
N GLU A 316 -5.07 -3.19 2.19
CA GLU A 316 -5.26 -1.90 1.54
C GLU A 316 -5.82 -2.04 0.11
N TRP A 317 -5.40 -3.07 -0.62
CA TRP A 317 -5.84 -3.30 -1.99
C TRP A 317 -7.29 -3.79 -2.02
N MET A 318 -7.73 -4.54 -1.00
CA MET A 318 -9.14 -4.93 -0.87
C MET A 318 -10.06 -3.72 -0.68
N PHE A 319 -9.61 -2.68 0.03
CA PHE A 319 -10.37 -1.43 0.15
C PHE A 319 -10.26 -0.58 -1.13
N ARG A 320 -9.04 -0.29 -1.57
CA ARG A 320 -8.77 0.68 -2.65
C ARG A 320 -9.22 0.19 -4.02
N SER A 321 -9.07 -1.09 -4.30
CA SER A 321 -9.30 -1.67 -5.62
C SER A 321 -10.54 -2.56 -5.64
N MET A 322 -10.74 -3.45 -4.66
CA MET A 322 -11.90 -4.35 -4.68
C MET A 322 -13.19 -3.63 -4.25
N LEU A 323 -13.19 -2.92 -3.12
CA LEU A 323 -14.31 -2.02 -2.78
C LEU A 323 -14.27 -0.73 -3.60
N GLY A 324 -13.09 -0.34 -4.07
CA GLY A 324 -12.92 0.85 -4.87
C GLY A 324 -12.89 2.14 -4.07
N ILE A 325 -12.60 2.12 -2.76
CA ILE A 325 -12.64 3.29 -1.88
C ILE A 325 -11.21 3.76 -1.61
N ASP A 326 -10.86 4.96 -2.04
CA ASP A 326 -9.57 5.60 -1.70
C ASP A 326 -9.71 7.12 -1.58
N THR A 327 -8.69 7.79 -1.04
CA THR A 327 -8.64 9.26 -0.98
C THR A 327 -8.01 9.82 -2.25
N ASP A 328 -8.63 10.84 -2.86
CA ASP A 328 -8.01 11.71 -3.87
C ASP A 328 -7.38 12.89 -3.15
N GLY A 329 -6.07 12.80 -2.87
CA GLY A 329 -5.38 13.78 -2.04
C GLY A 329 -5.38 13.38 -0.57
N VAL A 330 -6.02 14.16 0.30
CA VAL A 330 -5.78 14.14 1.75
C VAL A 330 -7.08 14.05 2.53
N GLY A 331 -7.12 13.18 3.53
CA GLY A 331 -8.18 13.15 4.54
C GLY A 331 -9.53 12.62 4.06
N PHE A 332 -9.62 12.07 2.84
CA PHE A 332 -10.88 11.77 2.17
C PHE A 332 -11.78 13.01 1.96
N ASN A 333 -11.19 14.21 1.87
CA ASN A 333 -11.92 15.43 1.46
C ASN A 333 -12.50 15.27 0.05
N LYS A 334 -11.73 14.64 -0.83
CA LYS A 334 -12.17 14.13 -2.13
C LYS A 334 -11.89 12.65 -2.19
N ILE A 335 -12.86 11.89 -2.70
CA ILE A 335 -12.87 10.42 -2.64
C ILE A 335 -12.74 9.86 -4.05
N ILE A 336 -11.99 8.79 -4.19
CA ILE A 336 -12.00 7.94 -5.39
C ILE A 336 -12.94 6.78 -5.11
N MET A 337 -13.92 6.62 -6.00
CA MET A 337 -14.82 5.46 -6.05
C MET A 337 -14.53 4.71 -7.36
N LYS A 338 -13.70 3.66 -7.32
CA LYS A 338 -13.23 2.92 -8.51
C LYS A 338 -13.03 1.42 -8.21
N PRO A 339 -14.09 0.61 -8.19
CA PRO A 339 -13.95 -0.83 -8.02
C PRO A 339 -13.36 -1.45 -9.28
N GLU A 340 -12.35 -2.30 -9.10
CA GLU A 340 -11.70 -3.11 -10.12
C GLU A 340 -12.42 -4.44 -10.25
N LEU A 341 -12.86 -4.78 -11.46
CA LEU A 341 -13.68 -5.95 -11.73
C LEU A 341 -12.84 -6.98 -12.49
N SER A 342 -12.59 -8.15 -11.89
CA SER A 342 -11.86 -9.22 -12.56
C SER A 342 -12.04 -10.59 -11.91
N GLU A 343 -11.56 -11.63 -12.61
CA GLU A 343 -11.33 -13.00 -12.10
C GLU A 343 -12.45 -13.59 -11.23
N GLY A 344 -13.70 -13.50 -11.71
CA GLY A 344 -14.82 -14.23 -11.11
C GLY A 344 -15.41 -13.62 -9.83
N ILE A 345 -14.91 -12.47 -9.36
CA ILE A 345 -15.58 -11.71 -8.29
C ILE A 345 -16.75 -10.94 -8.89
N THR A 346 -17.97 -11.36 -8.55
CA THR A 346 -19.21 -10.77 -9.08
C THR A 346 -19.86 -9.77 -8.14
N TRP A 347 -19.42 -9.67 -6.89
CA TRP A 347 -19.90 -8.66 -5.96
C TRP A 347 -18.87 -8.39 -4.87
N ALA A 348 -18.88 -7.18 -4.32
CA ALA A 348 -18.23 -6.86 -3.06
C ALA A 348 -19.00 -5.75 -2.34
N LYS A 349 -19.04 -5.86 -1.01
CA LYS A 349 -19.73 -4.91 -0.14
C LYS A 349 -18.87 -4.59 1.07
N GLY A 350 -18.71 -3.30 1.34
CA GLY A 350 -17.95 -2.84 2.48
C GLY A 350 -18.06 -1.33 2.69
N HIS A 351 -17.38 -0.84 3.71
CA HIS A 351 -17.33 0.57 4.04
C HIS A 351 -16.00 0.93 4.70
N TYR A 352 -15.68 2.22 4.68
CA TYR A 352 -14.63 2.83 5.44
C TYR A 352 -15.21 3.98 6.26
N ASP A 353 -14.97 3.98 7.57
CA ASP A 353 -15.40 5.04 8.47
C ASP A 353 -14.30 6.11 8.57
N SER A 354 -14.37 7.10 7.66
CA SER A 354 -13.41 8.21 7.58
C SER A 354 -13.66 9.28 8.65
N ILE A 355 -12.76 10.25 8.76
CA ILE A 355 -12.95 11.45 9.61
C ILE A 355 -14.17 12.30 9.20
N HIS A 356 -14.68 12.15 7.98
CA HIS A 356 -15.88 12.82 7.49
C HIS A 356 -17.16 11.98 7.72
N GLY A 357 -17.02 10.73 8.15
CA GLY A 357 -18.10 9.75 8.26
C GLY A 357 -17.96 8.59 7.29
N ARG A 358 -19.02 7.78 7.20
CA ARG A 358 -19.02 6.52 6.46
C ARG A 358 -19.00 6.72 4.95
N ILE A 359 -18.04 6.08 4.29
CA ILE A 359 -17.97 5.90 2.83
C ILE A 359 -18.31 4.43 2.55
N SER A 360 -19.35 4.16 1.76
CA SER A 360 -19.76 2.78 1.47
C SER A 360 -19.71 2.45 -0.02
N SER A 361 -19.39 1.19 -0.32
CA SER A 361 -19.40 0.63 -1.68
C SER A 361 -20.04 -0.75 -1.63
N ASP A 362 -21.10 -0.94 -2.40
CA ASP A 362 -21.86 -2.19 -2.51
C ASP A 362 -22.19 -2.42 -3.98
N TRP A 363 -21.28 -3.11 -4.68
CA TRP A 363 -21.43 -3.40 -6.10
C TRP A 363 -21.71 -4.88 -6.35
N LYS A 364 -22.49 -5.14 -7.38
CA LYS A 364 -22.80 -6.48 -7.88
C LYS A 364 -22.92 -6.50 -9.40
N ILE A 365 -22.61 -7.66 -9.98
CA ILE A 365 -22.69 -7.96 -11.40
C ILE A 365 -23.71 -9.08 -11.60
N GLU A 366 -24.84 -8.76 -12.23
CA GLU A 366 -25.91 -9.71 -12.55
C GLU A 366 -26.35 -9.52 -14.00
N ASN A 367 -26.37 -10.58 -14.80
CA ASN A 367 -26.82 -10.53 -16.20
C ASN A 367 -26.15 -9.41 -17.03
N LYS A 368 -24.83 -9.21 -16.87
CA LYS A 368 -24.04 -8.13 -17.48
C LYS A 368 -24.43 -6.71 -17.04
N THR A 369 -25.23 -6.58 -15.99
CA THR A 369 -25.53 -5.29 -15.36
C THR A 369 -24.63 -5.13 -14.14
N PHE A 370 -23.93 -4.02 -14.07
CA PHE A 370 -23.24 -3.56 -12.87
C PHE A 370 -24.19 -2.67 -12.08
N ASP A 371 -24.59 -3.09 -10.89
CA ASP A 371 -25.40 -2.32 -9.94
C ASP A 371 -24.51 -1.92 -8.77
N TRP A 372 -24.52 -0.64 -8.41
CA TRP A 372 -23.60 -0.11 -7.41
C TRP A 372 -24.25 0.94 -6.53
N ASN A 373 -24.36 0.60 -5.25
CA ASN A 373 -24.83 1.51 -4.22
C ASN A 373 -23.62 2.13 -3.51
N ILE A 374 -23.54 3.46 -3.52
CA ILE A 374 -22.49 4.20 -2.82
C ILE A 374 -23.07 5.22 -1.86
N THR A 375 -22.30 5.50 -0.79
CA THR A 375 -22.57 6.61 0.13
C THR A 375 -21.32 7.47 0.22
N VAL A 376 -21.50 8.77 0.04
CA VAL A 376 -20.48 9.82 0.16
C VAL A 376 -20.86 10.71 1.36
N PRO A 377 -20.02 10.84 2.39
CA PRO A 377 -20.35 11.59 3.60
C PRO A 377 -20.50 13.10 3.33
N ALA A 378 -21.14 13.82 4.25
CA ALA A 378 -21.29 15.26 4.16
C ALA A 378 -19.93 15.99 4.08
N ASN A 379 -19.92 17.14 3.40
CA ASN A 379 -18.74 18.01 3.24
C ASN A 379 -17.57 17.36 2.47
N THR A 380 -17.83 16.33 1.66
CA THR A 380 -16.87 15.72 0.74
C THR A 380 -17.46 15.59 -0.67
N THR A 381 -16.61 15.25 -1.62
CA THR A 381 -17.00 14.90 -2.99
C THR A 381 -16.36 13.59 -3.41
N ALA A 382 -16.90 12.93 -4.44
CA ALA A 382 -16.32 11.71 -4.99
C ALA A 382 -16.18 11.76 -6.51
N THR A 383 -15.07 11.21 -7.00
CA THR A 383 -14.88 10.85 -8.42
C THR A 383 -15.26 9.38 -8.59
N VAL A 384 -16.31 9.11 -9.34
CA VAL A 384 -16.91 7.78 -9.51
C VAL A 384 -16.55 7.22 -10.88
N TYR A 385 -16.00 6.01 -10.92
CA TYR A 385 -15.51 5.35 -12.13
C TYR A 385 -16.35 4.11 -12.45
N LEU A 386 -17.39 4.30 -13.25
CA LEU A 386 -18.35 3.26 -13.61
C LEU A 386 -17.94 2.52 -14.88
N PRO A 387 -17.89 1.18 -14.91
CA PRO A 387 -17.62 0.42 -16.12
C PRO A 387 -18.76 0.64 -17.14
N ALA A 388 -18.46 1.22 -18.29
CA ALA A 388 -19.45 1.47 -19.35
C ALA A 388 -18.73 1.75 -20.68
N LYS A 389 -19.30 1.31 -21.81
CA LYS A 389 -18.80 1.73 -23.15
C LYS A 389 -19.16 3.18 -23.46
N ASP A 390 -20.31 3.62 -22.98
CA ASP A 390 -20.85 4.96 -23.23
C ASP A 390 -21.54 5.50 -21.96
N ALA A 391 -21.43 6.79 -21.72
CA ALA A 391 -22.11 7.48 -20.62
C ALA A 391 -23.65 7.38 -20.70
N ALA A 392 -24.21 7.24 -21.91
CA ALA A 392 -25.64 7.05 -22.13
C ALA A 392 -26.18 5.73 -21.55
N GLN A 393 -25.30 4.77 -21.26
CA GLN A 393 -25.66 3.49 -20.63
C GLN A 393 -25.61 3.54 -19.10
N VAL A 394 -25.32 4.71 -18.53
CA VAL A 394 -25.22 4.89 -17.08
C VAL A 394 -26.48 5.57 -16.57
N THR A 395 -27.11 4.96 -15.58
CA THR A 395 -28.22 5.56 -14.85
C THR A 395 -27.88 5.77 -13.39
N GLU A 396 -28.49 6.77 -12.77
CA GLU A 396 -28.54 6.96 -11.33
C GLU A 396 -30.01 6.90 -10.90
N SER A 397 -30.35 6.01 -9.96
CA SER A 397 -31.74 5.77 -9.51
C SER A 397 -32.73 5.59 -10.67
N GLY A 398 -32.29 4.91 -11.74
CA GLY A 398 -33.07 4.65 -12.96
C GLY A 398 -33.15 5.82 -13.96
N GLN A 399 -32.57 6.99 -13.67
CA GLN A 399 -32.54 8.15 -14.56
C GLN A 399 -31.20 8.25 -15.30
N PRO A 400 -31.16 8.57 -16.60
CA PRO A 400 -29.90 8.78 -17.31
C PRO A 400 -29.07 9.89 -16.66
N VAL A 401 -27.78 9.63 -16.41
CA VAL A 401 -26.87 10.56 -15.69
C VAL A 401 -26.91 12.01 -16.18
N PRO A 402 -26.96 12.32 -17.51
CA PRO A 402 -27.03 13.71 -17.98
C PRO A 402 -28.23 14.52 -17.47
N GLN A 403 -29.25 13.86 -16.91
CA GLN A 403 -30.49 14.47 -16.43
C GLN A 403 -30.55 14.58 -14.89
N VAL A 404 -29.57 14.03 -14.17
CA VAL A 404 -29.58 13.94 -12.70
C VAL A 404 -28.85 15.13 -12.09
N ALA A 405 -29.57 15.96 -11.35
CA ALA A 405 -28.99 17.10 -10.64
C ALA A 405 -27.98 16.60 -9.57
N GLY A 406 -26.80 17.22 -9.51
CA GLY A 406 -25.75 16.85 -8.55
C GLY A 406 -24.85 15.69 -9.00
N VAL A 407 -25.08 15.11 -10.18
CA VAL A 407 -24.16 14.16 -10.82
C VAL A 407 -23.59 14.78 -12.09
N LYS A 408 -22.28 14.97 -12.14
CA LYS A 408 -21.61 15.62 -13.26
C LYS A 408 -20.76 14.62 -14.03
N PHE A 409 -21.11 14.36 -15.29
CA PHE A 409 -20.24 13.61 -16.19
C PHE A 409 -18.95 14.41 -16.48
N LEU A 410 -17.80 13.78 -16.32
CA LEU A 410 -16.50 14.38 -16.60
C LEU A 410 -15.94 13.91 -17.94
N ARG A 411 -15.81 12.59 -18.14
CA ARG A 411 -15.18 11.99 -19.32
C ARG A 411 -15.43 10.48 -19.41
N MET A 412 -15.15 9.90 -20.58
CA MET A 412 -14.88 8.48 -20.72
C MET A 412 -13.37 8.23 -20.55
N GLU A 413 -12.99 7.19 -19.81
CA GLU A 413 -11.60 6.83 -19.58
C GLU A 413 -11.46 5.30 -19.48
N LYS A 414 -10.66 4.68 -20.36
CA LYS A 414 -10.33 3.24 -20.33
C LYS A 414 -11.54 2.32 -20.11
N GLY A 415 -12.65 2.57 -20.83
CA GLY A 415 -13.87 1.76 -20.71
C GLY A 415 -14.72 2.06 -19.47
N ARG A 416 -14.53 3.25 -18.86
CA ARG A 416 -15.31 3.72 -17.72
C ARG A 416 -15.88 5.11 -17.98
N ALA A 417 -17.11 5.35 -17.53
CA ALA A 417 -17.66 6.67 -17.36
C ALA A 417 -17.18 7.26 -16.02
N VAL A 418 -16.57 8.43 -16.08
CA VAL A 418 -16.04 9.13 -14.91
C VAL A 418 -17.00 10.27 -14.54
N LEU A 419 -17.52 10.23 -13.31
CA LEU A 419 -18.49 11.18 -12.77
C LEU A 419 -17.91 11.91 -11.56
N GLU A 420 -18.37 13.11 -11.29
CA GLU A 420 -18.19 13.84 -10.04
C GLU A 420 -19.55 13.93 -9.32
N VAL A 421 -19.56 13.57 -8.04
CA VAL A 421 -20.75 13.64 -7.18
C VAL A 421 -20.42 14.33 -5.85
N GLY A 422 -21.43 14.95 -5.24
CA GLY A 422 -21.35 15.49 -3.89
C GLY A 422 -21.63 14.43 -2.82
N SER A 423 -21.92 14.88 -1.61
CA SER A 423 -22.38 14.03 -0.51
C SER A 423 -23.79 13.49 -0.78
N GLY A 424 -24.04 12.23 -0.43
CA GLY A 424 -25.34 11.59 -0.59
C GLY A 424 -25.24 10.08 -0.75
N SER A 425 -26.38 9.46 -1.00
CA SER A 425 -26.48 8.06 -1.40
C SER A 425 -26.90 7.99 -2.86
N TYR A 426 -26.25 7.13 -3.63
CA TYR A 426 -26.45 6.99 -5.06
C TYR A 426 -26.61 5.52 -5.41
N ASN A 427 -27.50 5.21 -6.36
CA ASN A 427 -27.63 3.88 -6.96
C ASN A 427 -27.29 4.00 -8.45
N PHE A 428 -26.10 3.55 -8.84
CA PHE A 428 -25.67 3.57 -10.22
C PHE A 428 -25.89 2.22 -10.89
N ASN A 429 -26.34 2.26 -12.14
CA ASN A 429 -26.38 1.08 -13.01
C ASN A 429 -25.63 1.33 -14.31
N SER A 430 -24.94 0.31 -14.80
CA SER A 430 -24.35 0.31 -16.14
C SER A 430 -24.31 -1.10 -16.73
N THR A 431 -24.06 -1.21 -18.03
CA THR A 431 -23.86 -2.50 -18.71
C THR A 431 -22.37 -2.79 -18.89
N ILE A 432 -21.93 -3.95 -18.43
CA ILE A 432 -20.57 -4.47 -18.65
C ILE A 432 -20.50 -5.26 -19.98
N HIS A 433 -19.32 -5.28 -20.60
CA HIS A 433 -19.13 -5.79 -21.95
C HIS A 433 -18.25 -7.01 -22.06
#